data_AF-A0A0W8FCW2-F1
#
_entry.id   AF-A0A0W8FCW2-F1
#
_cell.length_a   1.000
_cell.length_b   1.000
_cell.length_c   1.000
_cell.angle_alpha   90.00
_cell.angle_beta   90.00
_cell.angle_gamma   90.00
#
_symmetry.space_group_name_H-M   'P 1'
#
loop_
_entity.id
_entity.type
_entity.pdbx_description
1 polymer ?
#
loop_
_entity_poly.entity_id
_entity_poly.type
_entity_poly.pdbx_seq_one_letter_code
_entity_poly.pdbx_strand_id
1 'polypeptide(L)'
;MAKAKNPPVSIALNQEEILVLNAKRDAYYTVTPRGCSCPASVYFQGPCKHRRKYFPGQKKTREELDAEGEAILDAHHKTPKRLARPPEDGYSLRPTGKWPGGYNGPWVE
;
A
#
# COMPACT_ATOMS: atom_id res chain seq x y z
N MET A 1 8.83 11.56 44.62
CA MET A 1 8.24 10.71 43.56
C MET A 1 9.14 9.52 43.38
N ALA A 2 8.63 8.30 43.53
CA ALA A 2 9.45 7.10 43.37
C ALA A 2 10.10 7.11 41.97
N LYS A 3 11.43 6.99 41.89
CA LYS A 3 12.12 6.77 40.61
C LYS A 3 11.53 5.50 40.02
N ALA A 4 10.75 5.65 38.94
CA ALA A 4 10.18 4.53 38.23
C ALA A 4 11.35 3.60 37.84
N LYS A 5 11.26 2.34 38.27
CA LYS A 5 12.16 1.28 37.80
C LYS A 5 12.11 1.33 36.27
N ASN A 6 13.28 1.27 35.62
CA ASN A 6 13.39 1.40 34.16
C ASN A 6 12.25 0.63 33.46
N PRO A 7 11.36 1.31 32.72
CA PRO A 7 10.22 0.65 32.13
C PRO A 7 10.70 -0.35 31.07
N PRO A 8 9.99 -1.48 30.91
CA PRO A 8 10.41 -2.53 29.97
C PRO A 8 10.40 -2.01 28.54
N VAL A 9 11.41 -2.41 27.76
CA VAL A 9 11.60 -1.93 26.38
C VAL A 9 10.51 -2.44 25.44
N SER A 10 10.03 -3.66 25.66
CA SER A 10 8.94 -4.24 24.89
C SER A 10 7.99 -5.04 25.76
N ILE A 11 6.68 -4.83 25.59
CA ILE A 11 5.62 -5.51 26.33
C ILE A 11 4.70 -6.17 25.30
N ALA A 12 4.59 -7.49 25.35
CA ALA A 12 3.61 -8.22 24.54
C ALA A 12 2.21 -8.03 25.15
N LEU A 13 1.28 -7.50 24.36
CA LEU A 13 -0.14 -7.39 24.75
C LEU A 13 -0.88 -8.66 24.35
N ASN A 14 -0.67 -9.08 23.10
CA ASN A 14 -1.30 -10.25 22.47
C ASN A 14 -0.28 -10.96 21.57
N GLN A 15 -0.70 -12.05 20.90
CA GLN A 15 0.14 -12.76 19.92
C GLN A 15 0.56 -11.87 18.73
N GLU A 16 -0.31 -10.94 18.33
CA GLU A 16 -0.08 -10.06 17.16
C GLU A 16 0.12 -8.59 17.54
N GLU A 17 0.33 -8.28 18.82
CA GLU A 17 0.44 -6.90 19.28
C GLU A 17 1.49 -6.73 20.37
N ILE A 18 2.39 -5.78 20.14
CA ILE A 18 3.48 -5.45 21.07
C ILE A 18 3.61 -3.93 21.22
N LEU A 19 3.85 -3.49 22.45
CA LEU A 19 4.24 -2.13 22.77
C LEU A 19 5.75 -2.02 22.78
N VAL A 20 6.29 -1.04 22.07
CA VAL A 20 7.72 -0.78 21.99
C VAL A 20 8.01 0.61 22.53
N LEU A 21 8.86 0.67 23.54
CA LEU A 21 9.31 1.90 24.16
C LEU A 21 10.23 2.67 23.21
N ASN A 22 10.08 3.99 23.16
CA ASN A 22 10.99 4.82 22.39
C ASN A 22 12.35 5.01 23.10
N ALA A 23 13.32 5.62 22.41
CA ALA A 23 14.65 5.86 22.97
C ALA A 23 14.66 6.86 24.14
N LYS A 24 13.73 7.82 24.15
CA LYS A 24 13.54 8.81 25.23
C LYS A 24 12.87 8.22 26.47
N ARG A 25 12.32 7.00 26.37
CA ARG A 25 11.59 6.27 27.41
C ARG A 25 10.37 7.00 27.97
N ASP A 26 9.74 7.87 27.17
CA ASP A 26 8.57 8.67 27.55
C ASP A 26 7.26 8.22 26.87
N ALA A 27 7.35 7.38 25.82
CA ALA A 27 6.19 6.89 25.10
C ALA A 27 6.38 5.46 24.57
N TYR A 28 5.28 4.72 24.53
CA TYR A 28 5.17 3.42 23.86
C TYR A 28 4.47 3.58 22.51
N TYR A 29 4.95 2.84 21.51
CA TYR A 29 4.28 2.68 20.22
C TYR A 29 3.71 1.26 20.11
N THR A 30 2.48 1.16 19.63
CA THR A 30 1.86 -0.09 19.19
C THR A 30 2.48 -0.57 17.87
N VAL A 31 2.80 -1.85 17.81
CA VAL A 31 3.32 -2.52 16.63
C VAL A 31 2.46 -3.76 16.36
N THR A 32 1.95 -3.85 15.14
CA THR A 32 1.19 -4.99 14.64
C THR A 32 1.82 -5.50 13.33
N PRO A 33 1.48 -6.71 12.85
CA PRO A 33 1.93 -7.21 11.56
C PRO A 33 1.60 -6.25 10.40
N ARG A 34 0.47 -5.54 10.48
CA ARG A 34 0.01 -4.63 9.42
C ARG A 34 0.57 -3.21 9.53
N GLY A 35 0.89 -2.73 10.74
CA GLY A 35 1.24 -1.32 10.94
C GLY A 35 2.01 -1.04 12.22
N CYS A 36 2.47 0.20 12.39
CA CYS A 36 3.08 0.67 13.63
C CYS A 36 2.66 2.13 13.86
N SER A 37 2.43 2.53 15.10
CA SER A 37 2.09 3.92 15.44
C SER A 37 3.30 4.86 15.54
N CYS A 38 4.52 4.35 15.36
CA CYS A 38 5.70 5.21 15.43
C CYS A 38 5.72 6.24 14.26
N PRO A 39 6.31 7.44 14.46
CA PRO A 39 6.37 8.47 13.42
C PRO A 39 6.98 7.99 12.10
N ALA A 40 7.95 7.06 12.17
CA ALA A 40 8.54 6.47 10.97
C ALA A 40 7.52 5.69 10.13
N SER A 41 6.47 5.10 10.71
CA SER A 41 5.43 4.43 9.93
C SER A 41 4.46 5.41 9.27
N VAL A 42 4.37 6.65 9.77
CA VAL A 42 3.49 7.69 9.25
C VAL A 42 4.16 8.44 8.10
N TYR A 43 5.43 8.82 8.28
CA TYR A 43 6.14 9.67 7.32
C TYR A 43 6.98 8.91 6.28
N PHE A 44 7.31 7.64 6.50
CA PHE A 44 8.11 6.84 5.56
C PHE A 44 7.24 5.84 4.78
N GLN A 45 7.48 5.76 3.47
CA GLN A 45 6.82 4.81 2.58
C GLN A 45 7.48 3.42 2.72
N GLY A 46 7.17 2.70 3.81
CA GLY A 46 7.61 1.33 4.00
C GLY A 46 7.61 0.83 5.45
N PRO A 47 7.99 -0.43 5.70
CA PRO A 47 8.06 -0.99 7.05
C PRO A 47 9.07 -0.25 7.92
N CYS A 48 8.59 0.29 9.05
CA CYS A 48 9.47 0.89 10.04
C CYS A 48 10.37 -0.16 10.74
N LYS A 49 11.43 0.32 11.41
CA LYS A 49 12.37 -0.53 12.17
C LYS A 49 11.69 -1.40 13.23
N HIS A 50 10.63 -0.92 13.87
CA HIS A 50 9.91 -1.70 14.88
C HIS A 50 9.20 -2.89 14.24
N ARG A 51 8.46 -2.66 13.14
CA ARG A 51 7.77 -3.74 12.44
C ARG A 51 8.75 -4.80 11.93
N ARG A 52 9.86 -4.39 11.30
CA ARG A 52 10.89 -5.33 10.82
C ARG A 52 11.51 -6.19 11.92
N LYS A 53 11.65 -5.64 13.14
CA LYS A 53 12.28 -6.32 14.28
C LYS A 53 11.34 -7.33 14.93
N TYR A 54 10.08 -6.94 15.17
CA TYR A 54 9.13 -7.76 15.94
C TYR A 54 8.22 -8.61 15.06
N PHE A 55 7.98 -8.18 13.82
CA PHE A 55 7.19 -8.89 12.82
C PHE A 55 7.96 -8.92 11.50
N PRO A 56 9.06 -9.69 11.40
CA PRO A 56 9.71 -9.91 10.12
C PRO A 56 8.68 -10.51 9.17
N GLY A 57 8.26 -9.74 8.16
CA GLY A 57 7.30 -10.23 7.18
C GLY A 57 7.83 -11.52 6.56
N GLN A 58 6.96 -12.50 6.34
CA GLN A 58 7.29 -13.64 5.50
C GLN A 58 7.66 -13.09 4.13
N LYS A 59 8.97 -13.01 3.87
CA LYS A 59 9.45 -12.71 2.53
C LYS A 59 9.05 -13.94 1.73
N LYS A 60 8.06 -13.80 0.84
CA LYS A 60 7.90 -14.77 -0.25
C LYS A 60 9.27 -14.93 -0.87
N THR A 61 9.70 -16.17 -1.02
CA THR A 61 10.98 -16.47 -1.65
C THR A 61 11.00 -15.88 -3.05
N ARG A 62 12.20 -15.65 -3.57
CA ARG A 62 12.38 -15.14 -4.93
C ARG A 62 11.62 -16.00 -5.94
N GLU A 63 11.65 -17.31 -5.73
CA GLU A 63 11.00 -18.32 -6.55
C GLU A 63 9.47 -18.21 -6.51
N GLU A 64 8.88 -18.00 -5.34
CA GLU A 64 7.43 -17.77 -5.20
C GLU A 64 6.98 -16.48 -5.89
N LEU A 65 7.78 -15.41 -5.78
CA LEU A 65 7.48 -14.13 -6.44
C LEU A 65 7.60 -14.22 -7.96
N ASP A 66 8.61 -14.92 -8.46
CA ASP A 66 8.82 -15.14 -9.89
C ASP A 66 7.69 -16.04 -10.46
N ALA A 67 7.27 -17.09 -9.74
CA ALA A 67 6.13 -17.94 -10.12
C ALA A 67 4.80 -17.16 -10.15
N GLU A 68 4.56 -16.29 -9.16
CA GLU A 68 3.39 -15.40 -9.17
C GLU A 68 3.43 -14.44 -10.37
N GLY A 69 4.61 -13.89 -10.68
CA GLY A 69 4.82 -13.02 -11.83
C GLY A 69 4.53 -13.73 -13.17
N GLU A 70 5.05 -14.94 -13.35
CA GLU A 70 4.80 -15.75 -14.54
C GLU A 70 3.32 -16.10 -14.69
N ALA A 71 2.64 -16.46 -13.60
CA ALA A 71 1.20 -16.74 -13.62
C ALA A 71 0.37 -15.51 -14.02
N ILE A 72 0.75 -14.31 -13.56
CA ILE A 72 0.09 -13.05 -13.94
C ILE A 72 0.29 -12.76 -15.44
N LEU A 73 1.50 -12.94 -15.96
CA LEU A 73 1.81 -12.73 -17.37
C LEU A 73 1.08 -13.73 -18.28
N ASP A 74 1.06 -15.01 -17.90
CA ASP A 74 0.32 -16.06 -18.62
C ASP A 74 -1.19 -15.78 -18.66
N ALA A 75 -1.77 -15.35 -17.53
CA ALA A 75 -3.16 -14.94 -17.46
C ALA A 75 -3.45 -13.78 -18.43
N HIS A 76 -2.60 -12.75 -18.46
CA HIS A 76 -2.75 -11.62 -19.40
C HIS A 76 -2.64 -12.05 -20.87
N HIS A 77 -1.77 -13.01 -21.19
CA HIS A 77 -1.65 -13.55 -22.55
C HIS A 77 -2.85 -14.41 -22.96
N LYS A 78 -3.44 -15.16 -22.02
CA LYS A 78 -4.62 -16.00 -22.25
C LYS A 78 -5.92 -15.21 -22.25
N THR A 79 -5.99 -14.08 -21.54
CA THR A 79 -7.18 -13.24 -21.60
C THR A 79 -7.40 -12.79 -23.05
N PRO A 80 -8.56 -13.10 -23.66
CA PRO A 80 -8.82 -12.68 -25.03
C PRO A 80 -8.78 -11.16 -25.03
N LYS A 81 -7.73 -10.61 -25.67
CA LYS A 81 -7.66 -9.18 -25.93
C LYS A 81 -8.93 -8.87 -26.68
N ARG A 82 -9.80 -8.01 -26.12
CA ARG A 82 -10.93 -7.49 -26.88
C ARG A 82 -10.33 -6.94 -28.15
N LEU A 83 -10.58 -7.62 -29.28
CA LEU A 83 -10.32 -7.08 -30.59
C LEU A 83 -10.90 -5.67 -30.55
N ALA A 84 -10.11 -4.70 -31.00
CA ALA A 84 -10.55 -3.31 -31.06
C ALA A 84 -11.99 -3.28 -31.55
N ARG A 85 -12.80 -2.42 -30.90
CA ARG A 85 -14.18 -2.13 -31.29
C ARG A 85 -14.33 -2.28 -32.82
N PRO A 86 -15.27 -3.11 -33.31
CA PRO A 86 -15.40 -3.37 -34.74
C PRO A 86 -15.44 -2.05 -35.52
N PRO A 87 -14.78 -1.94 -36.68
CA PRO A 87 -14.65 -0.69 -37.43
C PRO A 87 -16.01 -0.10 -37.85
N GLU A 88 -17.07 -0.92 -37.90
CA GLU A 88 -18.45 -0.46 -38.12
C GLU A 88 -19.02 0.39 -36.96
N ASP A 89 -18.44 0.29 -35.77
CA ASP A 89 -18.74 1.18 -34.65
C ASP A 89 -17.73 2.35 -34.57
N GLY A 90 -17.32 2.89 -35.72
CA GLY A 90 -16.50 4.09 -35.84
C GLY A 90 -17.19 5.40 -35.43
N TYR A 91 -18.32 5.35 -34.73
CA TYR A 91 -18.88 6.56 -34.11
C TYR A 91 -17.95 7.00 -32.97
N SER A 92 -17.14 8.00 -33.29
CA SER A 92 -16.36 8.83 -32.38
C SER A 92 -17.01 8.94 -30.99
N LEU A 93 -16.25 8.64 -29.93
CA LEU A 93 -16.63 9.00 -28.56
C LEU A 93 -16.69 10.52 -28.34
N ARG A 94 -16.14 11.31 -29.28
CA ARG A 94 -16.39 12.75 -29.32
C ARG A 94 -17.83 12.96 -29.79
N PRO A 95 -18.65 13.73 -29.06
CA PRO A 95 -19.98 14.10 -29.52
C PRO A 95 -19.93 14.60 -30.96
N THR A 96 -20.82 14.11 -31.81
CA THR A 96 -20.94 14.61 -33.18
C THR A 96 -21.54 16.00 -33.12
N GLY A 97 -20.71 17.04 -33.20
CA GLY A 97 -21.15 18.43 -33.17
C GLY A 97 -20.17 19.36 -32.46
N LYS A 98 -20.18 20.62 -32.85
CA LYS A 98 -19.49 21.70 -32.14
C LYS A 98 -20.22 21.92 -30.82
N TRP A 99 -19.50 21.99 -29.70
CA TRP A 99 -20.10 22.49 -28.46
C TRP A 99 -20.73 23.87 -28.75
N PRO A 100 -21.93 24.18 -28.20
CA PRO A 100 -22.49 25.51 -28.35
C PRO A 100 -21.51 26.52 -27.74
N GLY A 101 -20.74 27.22 -28.58
CA GLY A 101 -19.67 28.14 -28.16
C GLY A 101 -18.29 27.97 -28.83
N GLY A 102 -18.00 26.88 -29.56
CA GLY A 102 -16.74 26.74 -30.32
C GLY A 102 -15.77 25.64 -29.85
N TYR A 103 -14.50 25.77 -30.23
CA TYR A 103 -13.52 24.66 -30.39
C TYR A 103 -12.93 24.09 -29.07
N ASN A 104 -13.21 24.69 -27.91
CA ASN A 104 -12.70 24.23 -26.62
C ASN A 104 -13.87 23.83 -25.71
N GLY A 105 -13.80 22.63 -25.13
CA GLY A 105 -14.81 22.06 -24.22
C GLY A 105 -15.03 22.90 -22.95
N PRO A 106 -15.95 22.47 -22.07
CA PRO A 106 -16.44 23.30 -20.97
C PRO A 106 -15.31 23.71 -20.03
N TRP A 107 -15.12 25.02 -19.91
CA TRP A 107 -14.44 25.61 -18.75
C TRP A 107 -15.39 25.47 -17.56
N VAL A 108 -14.96 24.71 -16.56
CA VAL A 108 -15.58 24.74 -15.23
C VAL A 108 -14.85 25.84 -14.47
N GLU A 109 -15.58 26.89 -14.09
CA GLU A 109 -15.15 27.91 -13.13
C GLU A 109 -15.30 27.39 -11.70
#